data_AF-A0A6I0ZWL7-F1
#
_entry.id   AF-A0A6I0ZWL7-F1
#
_cell.length_a   1.000
_cell.length_b   1.000
_cell.length_c   1.000
_cell.angle_alpha   90.00
_cell.angle_beta   90.00
_cell.angle_gamma   90.00
#
_symmetry.space_group_name_H-M   'P 1'
#
loop_
_entity.id
_entity.type
_entity.pdbx_description
1 polymer ?
#
loop_
_entity_poly.entity_id
_entity_poly.type
_entity_poly.pdbx_seq_one_letter_code
_entity_poly.pdbx_strand_id
1 'polypeptide(L)'
;MYVTIKKTTLNTVSQDKSLREMLNELLIESDVAVTAVAEEIGINKDSFSEYLKGNYELKLNQAIKVMKLLDITEAQLVSAYNKEVSEKDLANIEKSERLSYVLRNFDIPTLKKIGIIKSRSKIEDYEKQICDFFNFKSIYEYDDTSLMPTLFSKSKAFVAQEKEKKMNDFWLKCSIYSFSQINNPYEYNRDLLIELLKRISEFTLDKVHGYEKVVLILFRLGVTVLTQPYISGTRAFGVTMILEGKPCIVITDMNKKYHKLWINLLHELYHVINDFDILENLLYHISDSENPELLLNEERADKFALDALVNPTIQKELSRIVALPYKMNQLANKLNVDVSILYGIYLETLPKGEKKNKEFAKYGGMLKSSDIAVRRVEFDAVPKHSLNGAIDKMKKELFRISV
;
A
#
# COMPACT_ATOMS: atom_id res chain seq x y z
N MET A 1 -51.52 27.59 -38.88
CA MET A 1 -52.61 27.38 -37.89
C MET A 1 -51.91 27.08 -36.58
N TYR A 2 -51.81 28.07 -35.69
CA TYR A 2 -51.11 27.89 -34.40
C TYR A 2 -51.98 27.02 -33.50
N VAL A 3 -51.56 25.77 -33.27
CA VAL A 3 -52.19 24.92 -32.27
C VAL A 3 -51.83 25.50 -30.91
N THR A 4 -52.78 26.21 -30.31
CA THR A 4 -52.66 26.70 -28.95
C THR A 4 -52.96 25.52 -28.02
N ILE A 5 -51.92 24.85 -27.55
CA ILE A 5 -52.07 23.84 -26.50
C ILE A 5 -52.56 24.57 -25.25
N LYS A 6 -53.77 24.24 -24.80
CA LYS A 6 -54.31 24.74 -23.53
C LYS A 6 -53.30 24.41 -22.43
N LYS A 7 -52.93 25.42 -21.65
CA LYS A 7 -52.26 25.23 -20.35
C LYS A 7 -53.23 24.51 -19.41
N THR A 8 -53.34 23.21 -19.55
CA THR A 8 -53.87 22.34 -18.52
C THR A 8 -52.75 22.19 -17.51
N THR A 9 -52.99 22.64 -16.28
CA THR A 9 -52.10 22.48 -15.15
C THR A 9 -51.79 21.00 -14.98
N LEU A 10 -50.62 20.55 -15.44
CA LEU A 10 -49.97 19.28 -15.07
C LEU A 10 -49.51 19.37 -13.59
N ASN A 11 -50.43 19.73 -12.70
CA ASN A 11 -50.23 19.67 -11.26
C ASN A 11 -50.52 18.25 -10.79
N THR A 12 -49.64 17.33 -11.20
CA THR A 12 -49.16 16.16 -10.47
C THR A 12 -48.29 15.35 -11.42
N VAL A 13 -47.11 15.88 -11.79
CA VAL A 13 -46.02 14.98 -12.19
C VAL A 13 -45.68 14.19 -10.94
N SER A 14 -46.24 12.99 -10.85
CA SER A 14 -45.79 11.97 -9.90
C SER A 14 -44.28 11.93 -10.02
N GLN A 15 -43.57 12.16 -8.90
CA GLN A 15 -42.11 12.07 -8.83
C GLN A 15 -41.60 10.66 -9.25
N ASP A 16 -42.51 9.72 -9.54
CA ASP A 16 -42.16 8.35 -9.87
C ASP A 16 -42.09 7.96 -11.36
N LYS A 17 -42.39 8.84 -12.32
CA LYS A 17 -42.51 8.46 -13.75
C LYS A 17 -41.22 8.65 -14.58
N SER A 18 -41.04 7.81 -15.60
CA SER A 18 -40.04 7.93 -16.67
C SER A 18 -40.44 8.98 -17.73
N LEU A 19 -39.50 9.43 -18.56
CA LEU A 19 -39.80 10.40 -19.63
C LEU A 19 -40.76 9.82 -20.66
N ARG A 20 -40.63 8.53 -20.99
CA ARG A 20 -41.53 7.80 -21.89
C ARG A 20 -42.96 7.76 -21.35
N GLU A 21 -43.13 7.48 -20.06
CA GLU A 21 -44.46 7.48 -19.42
C GLU A 21 -45.09 8.88 -19.44
N MET A 22 -44.31 9.91 -19.10
CA MET A 22 -44.78 11.30 -19.14
C MET A 22 -45.16 11.75 -20.55
N LEU A 23 -44.39 11.35 -21.57
CA LEU A 23 -44.71 11.66 -22.97
C LEU A 23 -45.93 10.89 -23.47
N ASN A 24 -46.10 9.63 -23.08
CA ASN A 24 -47.30 8.86 -23.40
C ASN A 24 -48.55 9.46 -22.76
N GLU A 25 -48.46 9.91 -21.51
CA GLU A 25 -49.56 10.62 -20.84
C GLU A 25 -49.89 11.94 -21.53
N LEU A 26 -48.89 12.74 -21.88
CA LEU A 26 -49.09 13.99 -22.62
C LEU A 26 -49.84 13.74 -23.96
N LEU A 27 -49.45 12.69 -24.69
CA LEU A 27 -50.09 12.31 -25.95
C LEU A 27 -51.55 11.89 -25.76
N ILE A 28 -51.86 11.17 -24.69
CA ILE A 28 -53.22 10.71 -24.37
C ILE A 28 -54.10 11.86 -23.87
N GLU A 29 -53.58 12.70 -22.97
CA GLU A 29 -54.36 13.78 -22.32
C GLU A 29 -54.62 14.97 -23.25
N SER A 30 -53.69 15.25 -24.17
CA SER A 30 -53.73 16.46 -24.99
C SER A 30 -54.32 16.24 -26.38
N ASP A 31 -54.62 14.98 -26.77
CA ASP A 31 -55.06 14.57 -28.12
C ASP A 31 -54.13 15.13 -29.23
N VAL A 32 -52.83 15.26 -28.94
CA VAL A 32 -51.84 15.80 -29.87
C VAL A 32 -51.29 14.68 -30.73
N ALA A 33 -51.21 14.92 -32.05
CA ALA A 33 -50.64 13.97 -32.98
C ALA A 33 -49.16 13.67 -32.65
N VAL A 34 -48.80 12.38 -32.63
CA VAL A 34 -47.42 11.87 -32.42
C VAL A 34 -46.38 12.58 -33.32
N THR A 35 -46.78 12.94 -34.54
CA THR A 35 -45.93 13.67 -35.49
C THR A 35 -45.58 15.09 -35.02
N ALA A 36 -46.52 15.81 -34.41
CA ALA A 36 -46.30 17.17 -33.93
C ALA A 36 -45.34 17.19 -32.74
N VAL A 37 -45.47 16.23 -31.82
CA VAL A 37 -44.54 16.07 -30.69
C VAL A 37 -43.14 15.67 -31.18
N ALA A 38 -43.06 14.76 -32.16
CA ALA A 38 -41.78 14.36 -32.76
C ALA A 38 -41.05 15.54 -33.42
N GLU A 39 -41.77 16.40 -34.17
CA GLU A 39 -41.23 17.61 -34.78
C GLU A 39 -40.69 18.61 -33.74
N GLU A 40 -41.43 18.84 -32.65
CA GLU A 40 -41.00 19.74 -31.56
C GLU A 40 -39.70 19.25 -30.91
N ILE A 41 -39.64 17.94 -30.60
CA ILE A 41 -38.43 17.28 -30.06
C ILE A 41 -37.29 17.29 -31.10
N GLY A 42 -37.60 17.39 -32.39
CA GLY A 42 -36.62 17.41 -33.48
C GLY A 42 -36.14 16.02 -33.88
N ILE A 43 -37.05 15.04 -33.89
CA ILE A 43 -36.83 13.67 -34.37
C ILE A 43 -37.93 13.27 -35.35
N ASN A 44 -37.68 12.27 -36.19
CA ASN A 44 -38.71 11.76 -37.07
C ASN A 44 -39.73 10.91 -36.29
N LYS A 45 -40.92 10.73 -36.87
CA LYS A 45 -42.03 9.99 -36.25
C LYS A 45 -41.65 8.55 -35.87
N ASP A 46 -40.85 7.88 -36.70
CA ASP A 46 -40.47 6.49 -36.48
C ASP A 46 -39.50 6.37 -35.30
N SER A 47 -38.47 7.22 -35.25
CA SER A 47 -37.54 7.36 -34.11
C SER A 47 -38.27 7.70 -32.81
N PHE A 48 -39.27 8.59 -32.86
CA PHE A 48 -40.06 8.91 -31.67
C PHE A 48 -40.93 7.72 -31.23
N SER A 49 -41.53 7.01 -32.18
CA SER A 49 -42.32 5.80 -31.88
C SER A 49 -41.43 4.70 -31.29
N GLU A 50 -40.21 4.53 -31.81
CA GLU A 50 -39.22 3.60 -31.23
C GLU A 50 -38.70 4.07 -29.88
N TYR A 51 -38.60 5.37 -29.62
CA TYR A 51 -38.25 5.91 -28.29
C TYR A 51 -39.31 5.54 -27.25
N LEU A 52 -40.59 5.74 -27.58
CA LEU A 52 -41.71 5.40 -26.69
C LEU A 52 -41.77 3.89 -26.38
N LYS A 53 -41.33 3.04 -27.33
CA LYS A 53 -41.20 1.58 -27.14
C LYS A 53 -39.92 1.17 -26.41
N GLY A 54 -38.97 2.09 -26.26
CA GLY A 54 -37.68 1.89 -25.61
C GLY A 54 -36.54 1.37 -26.48
N ASN A 55 -36.70 1.39 -27.80
CA ASN A 55 -35.71 0.94 -28.79
C ASN A 55 -34.88 2.09 -29.38
N TYR A 56 -35.07 3.31 -28.91
CA TYR A 56 -34.34 4.51 -29.32
C TYR A 56 -33.93 5.31 -28.08
N GLU A 57 -32.76 5.96 -28.13
CA GLU A 57 -32.28 6.85 -27.07
C GLU A 57 -32.25 8.30 -27.57
N LEU A 58 -32.72 9.23 -26.73
CA LEU A 58 -32.69 10.65 -27.05
C LEU A 58 -31.28 11.20 -26.83
N LYS A 59 -30.84 12.05 -27.76
CA LYS A 59 -29.65 12.90 -27.56
C LYS A 59 -29.95 13.98 -26.52
N LEU A 60 -28.91 14.51 -25.86
CA LEU A 60 -29.05 15.55 -24.84
C LEU A 60 -29.89 16.75 -25.29
N ASN A 61 -29.70 17.24 -26.51
CA ASN A 61 -30.48 18.35 -27.05
C ASN A 61 -31.97 18.01 -27.24
N GLN A 62 -32.30 16.76 -27.52
CA GLN A 62 -33.67 16.26 -27.63
C GLN A 62 -34.28 16.08 -26.24
N ALA A 63 -33.53 15.55 -25.28
CA ALA A 63 -33.95 15.44 -23.88
C ALA A 63 -34.25 16.82 -23.26
N ILE A 64 -33.44 17.85 -23.57
CA ILE A 64 -33.69 19.25 -23.15
C ILE A 64 -35.00 19.79 -23.76
N LYS A 65 -35.33 19.42 -25.00
CA LYS A 65 -36.60 19.81 -25.62
C LYS A 65 -37.79 19.12 -24.97
N VAL A 66 -37.66 17.83 -24.66
CA VAL A 66 -38.65 17.08 -23.87
C VAL A 66 -38.85 17.71 -22.49
N MET A 67 -37.79 18.10 -21.81
CA MET A 67 -37.85 18.80 -20.52
C MET A 67 -38.69 20.07 -20.60
N LYS A 68 -38.47 20.90 -21.63
CA LYS A 68 -39.25 22.13 -21.86
C LYS A 68 -40.69 21.84 -22.24
N LEU A 69 -40.93 20.79 -23.03
CA LEU A 69 -42.27 20.38 -23.45
C LEU A 69 -43.11 19.89 -22.27
N LEU A 70 -42.50 19.12 -21.37
CA LEU A 70 -43.15 18.56 -20.18
C LEU A 70 -43.16 19.53 -18.99
N ASP A 71 -42.57 20.72 -19.13
CA ASP A 71 -42.41 21.74 -18.08
C ASP A 71 -41.79 21.18 -16.78
N ILE A 72 -40.78 20.32 -16.91
CA ILE A 72 -40.07 19.72 -15.78
C ILE A 72 -38.71 20.40 -15.55
N THR A 73 -38.23 20.32 -14.32
CA THR A 73 -36.91 20.84 -13.92
C THR A 73 -35.77 19.91 -14.38
N GLU A 74 -34.53 20.44 -14.40
CA GLU A 74 -33.33 19.64 -14.69
C GLU A 74 -33.18 18.45 -13.73
N ALA A 75 -33.50 18.62 -12.44
CA ALA A 75 -33.45 17.56 -11.45
C ALA A 75 -34.47 16.43 -11.76
N GLN A 76 -35.68 16.80 -12.19
CA GLN A 76 -36.71 15.84 -12.60
C GLN A 76 -36.33 15.12 -13.90
N LEU A 77 -35.72 15.83 -14.86
CA LEU A 77 -35.20 15.22 -16.09
C LEU A 77 -34.18 14.13 -15.76
N VAL A 78 -33.20 14.43 -14.90
CA VAL A 78 -32.18 13.45 -14.46
C VAL A 78 -32.83 12.28 -13.73
N SER A 79 -33.80 12.54 -12.84
CA SER A 79 -34.53 11.48 -12.12
C SER A 79 -35.33 10.58 -13.06
N ALA A 80 -35.97 11.14 -14.08
CA ALA A 80 -36.75 10.38 -15.06
C ALA A 80 -35.85 9.59 -16.01
N TYR A 81 -34.70 10.16 -16.40
CA TYR A 81 -33.69 9.48 -17.21
C TYR A 81 -33.07 8.29 -16.46
N ASN A 82 -32.76 8.45 -15.16
CA ASN A 82 -32.24 7.38 -14.31
C ASN A 82 -33.15 6.15 -14.23
N LYS A 83 -34.47 6.30 -14.47
CA LYS A 83 -35.44 5.20 -14.50
C LYS A 83 -35.49 4.48 -15.83
N GLU A 84 -34.99 5.10 -16.89
CA GLU A 84 -34.85 4.52 -18.22
C GLU A 84 -33.49 3.86 -18.42
N VAL A 85 -32.54 4.07 -17.50
CA VAL A 85 -31.23 3.42 -17.52
C VAL A 85 -31.43 1.92 -17.34
N SER A 86 -30.97 1.14 -18.32
CA SER A 86 -31.06 -0.31 -18.24
C SER A 86 -30.16 -0.88 -17.14
N GLU A 87 -30.46 -2.07 -16.63
CA GLU A 87 -29.56 -2.79 -15.70
C GLU A 87 -28.13 -2.91 -16.26
N LYS A 88 -28.01 -3.02 -17.58
CA LYS A 88 -26.73 -3.09 -18.30
C LYS A 88 -25.96 -1.76 -18.22
N ASP A 89 -26.65 -0.63 -18.32
CA ASP A 89 -26.04 0.69 -18.25
C ASP A 89 -25.66 1.04 -16.81
N LEU A 90 -26.49 0.68 -15.83
CA LEU A 90 -26.14 0.76 -14.41
C LEU A 90 -24.87 -0.05 -14.12
N ALA A 91 -24.79 -1.29 -14.60
CA ALA A 91 -23.60 -2.13 -14.43
C ALA A 91 -22.34 -1.50 -15.08
N ASN A 92 -22.48 -0.83 -16.22
CA ASN A 92 -21.37 -0.13 -16.87
C ASN A 92 -20.93 1.13 -16.09
N ILE A 93 -21.89 1.86 -15.51
CA ILE A 93 -21.61 3.03 -14.65
C ILE A 93 -20.85 2.57 -13.40
N GLU A 94 -21.32 1.54 -12.71
CA GLU A 94 -20.63 0.98 -11.53
C GLU A 94 -19.22 0.49 -11.88
N LYS A 95 -19.07 -0.19 -13.03
CA LYS A 95 -17.75 -0.63 -13.50
C LYS A 95 -16.80 0.56 -13.74
N SER A 96 -17.32 1.66 -14.28
CA SER A 96 -16.56 2.89 -14.51
C SER A 96 -16.15 3.56 -13.18
N GLU A 97 -17.04 3.53 -12.20
CA GLU A 97 -16.77 4.03 -10.85
C GLU A 97 -15.67 3.23 -10.14
N ARG A 98 -15.77 1.89 -10.14
CA ARG A 98 -14.74 1.00 -9.58
C ARG A 98 -13.39 1.18 -10.25
N LEU A 99 -13.37 1.32 -11.58
CA LEU A 99 -12.13 1.60 -12.31
C LEU A 99 -11.55 2.97 -11.92
N SER A 100 -12.38 4.00 -11.84
CA SER A 100 -11.96 5.34 -11.39
C SER A 100 -11.33 5.27 -10.00
N TYR A 101 -11.95 4.52 -9.09
CA TYR A 101 -11.41 4.26 -7.75
C TYR A 101 -10.03 3.60 -7.80
N VAL A 102 -9.86 2.55 -8.61
CA VAL A 102 -8.57 1.86 -8.78
C VAL A 102 -7.48 2.82 -9.27
N LEU A 103 -7.75 3.59 -10.32
CA LEU A 103 -6.78 4.53 -10.89
C LEU A 103 -6.44 5.68 -9.92
N ARG A 104 -7.40 6.08 -9.08
CA ARG A 104 -7.21 7.12 -8.07
C ARG A 104 -6.35 6.63 -6.91
N ASN A 105 -6.51 5.40 -6.44
CA ASN A 105 -5.88 4.93 -5.20
C ASN A 105 -4.60 4.11 -5.40
N PHE A 106 -4.37 3.53 -6.58
CA PHE A 106 -3.24 2.62 -6.81
C PHE A 106 -2.27 3.13 -7.88
N ASP A 107 -0.97 2.95 -7.66
CA ASP A 107 0.07 3.19 -8.68
C ASP A 107 0.20 1.98 -9.61
N ILE A 108 -0.71 1.90 -10.60
CA ILE A 108 -0.79 0.78 -11.55
C ILE A 108 0.55 0.48 -12.26
N PRO A 109 1.32 1.47 -12.76
CA PRO A 109 2.66 1.21 -13.29
C PRO A 109 3.58 0.44 -12.34
N THR A 110 3.62 0.83 -11.06
CA THR A 110 4.47 0.17 -10.06
C THR A 110 3.95 -1.21 -9.71
N LEU A 111 2.63 -1.36 -9.52
CA LEU A 111 2.00 -2.67 -9.28
C LEU A 111 2.24 -3.66 -10.42
N LYS A 112 2.29 -3.18 -11.67
CA LYS A 112 2.67 -3.99 -12.84
C LYS A 112 4.15 -4.38 -12.86
N LYS A 113 5.02 -3.48 -12.43
CA LYS A 113 6.47 -3.71 -12.37
C LYS A 113 6.83 -4.76 -11.33
N ILE A 114 6.20 -4.68 -10.15
CA ILE A 114 6.44 -5.66 -9.08
C ILE A 114 5.73 -6.98 -9.38
N GLY A 115 4.62 -6.96 -10.12
CA GLY A 115 3.95 -8.16 -10.61
C GLY A 115 2.66 -8.51 -9.87
N ILE A 116 2.13 -7.62 -9.03
CA ILE A 116 0.79 -7.78 -8.44
C ILE A 116 -0.28 -7.69 -9.53
N ILE A 117 -0.09 -6.80 -10.50
CA ILE A 117 -0.87 -6.77 -11.74
C ILE A 117 -0.02 -7.35 -12.85
N LYS A 118 -0.54 -8.29 -13.64
CA LYS A 118 0.22 -8.83 -14.78
C LYS A 118 0.53 -7.70 -15.77
N SER A 119 1.75 -7.66 -16.29
CA SER A 119 2.22 -6.53 -17.10
C SER A 119 1.35 -6.27 -18.35
N ARG A 120 0.78 -7.32 -18.93
CA ARG A 120 -0.11 -7.28 -20.12
C ARG A 120 -1.61 -7.34 -19.78
N SER A 121 -2.00 -7.19 -18.52
CA SER A 121 -3.42 -7.19 -18.13
C SER A 121 -4.18 -6.04 -18.76
N LYS A 122 -5.44 -6.33 -19.12
CA LYS A 122 -6.39 -5.32 -19.57
C LYS A 122 -6.90 -4.52 -18.37
N ILE A 123 -7.45 -3.34 -18.65
CA ILE A 123 -7.88 -2.39 -17.62
C ILE A 123 -9.03 -2.95 -16.75
N GLU A 124 -9.86 -3.81 -17.34
CA GLU A 124 -10.98 -4.47 -16.68
C GLU A 124 -10.51 -5.50 -15.63
N ASP A 125 -9.28 -6.00 -15.75
CA ASP A 125 -8.74 -7.02 -14.85
C ASP A 125 -8.00 -6.43 -13.63
N TYR A 126 -7.83 -5.10 -13.56
CA TYR A 126 -7.03 -4.47 -12.52
C TYR A 126 -7.68 -4.60 -11.14
N GLU A 127 -8.97 -4.29 -11.05
CA GLU A 127 -9.75 -4.42 -9.81
C GLU A 127 -9.67 -5.85 -9.29
N LYS A 128 -10.01 -6.83 -10.14
CA LYS A 128 -10.02 -8.24 -9.78
C LYS A 128 -8.67 -8.70 -9.24
N GLN A 129 -7.56 -8.33 -9.87
CA GLN A 129 -6.23 -8.75 -9.42
C GLN A 129 -5.83 -8.12 -8.08
N ILE A 130 -6.20 -6.87 -7.83
CA ILE A 130 -5.96 -6.23 -6.54
C ILE A 130 -6.81 -6.90 -5.45
N CYS A 131 -8.10 -7.13 -5.73
CA CYS A 131 -8.99 -7.84 -4.81
C CYS A 131 -8.49 -9.27 -4.54
N ASP A 132 -8.06 -10.01 -5.57
CA ASP A 132 -7.51 -11.36 -5.43
C ASP A 132 -6.23 -11.34 -4.56
N PHE A 133 -5.36 -10.34 -4.73
CA PHE A 133 -4.12 -10.21 -3.97
C PHE A 133 -4.37 -10.01 -2.46
N PHE A 134 -5.30 -9.11 -2.11
CA PHE A 134 -5.70 -8.85 -0.72
C PHE A 134 -6.74 -9.82 -0.16
N ASN A 135 -7.37 -10.62 -1.03
CA ASN A 135 -8.57 -11.41 -0.74
C ASN A 135 -9.78 -10.54 -0.32
N PHE A 136 -9.97 -9.40 -0.97
CA PHE A 136 -11.14 -8.54 -0.79
C PHE A 136 -12.34 -9.05 -1.60
N LYS A 137 -13.55 -8.88 -1.06
CA LYS A 137 -14.79 -9.10 -1.80
C LYS A 137 -15.16 -7.87 -2.64
N SER A 138 -14.72 -6.69 -2.22
CA SER A 138 -14.90 -5.42 -2.91
C SER A 138 -13.65 -4.55 -2.84
N ILE A 139 -13.33 -3.83 -3.92
CA ILE A 139 -12.19 -2.91 -3.94
C ILE A 139 -12.30 -1.78 -2.91
N TYR A 140 -13.52 -1.44 -2.49
CA TYR A 140 -13.77 -0.42 -1.47
C TYR A 140 -13.36 -0.85 -0.06
N GLU A 141 -13.11 -2.14 0.18
CA GLU A 141 -12.50 -2.62 1.43
C GLU A 141 -11.09 -2.03 1.65
N TYR A 142 -10.46 -1.51 0.59
CA TYR A 142 -9.19 -0.80 0.70
C TYR A 142 -9.27 0.50 1.53
N ASP A 143 -10.47 1.08 1.67
CA ASP A 143 -10.72 2.25 2.52
C ASP A 143 -11.10 1.88 3.96
N ASP A 144 -11.28 0.59 4.28
CA ASP A 144 -11.69 0.17 5.61
C ASP A 144 -10.65 0.59 6.66
N THR A 145 -11.04 1.58 7.46
CA THR A 145 -10.22 2.16 8.53
C THR A 145 -9.93 1.20 9.67
N SER A 146 -10.56 0.02 9.73
CA SER A 146 -10.17 -1.03 10.68
C SER A 146 -8.75 -1.55 10.41
N LEU A 147 -8.25 -1.42 9.18
CA LEU A 147 -6.86 -1.73 8.81
C LEU A 147 -5.90 -0.58 9.12
N MET A 148 -6.41 0.65 9.30
CA MET A 148 -5.64 1.89 9.48
C MET A 148 -6.50 2.96 10.17
N PRO A 149 -6.73 2.90 11.50
CA PRO A 149 -7.41 3.99 12.17
C PRO A 149 -6.45 5.19 12.16
N THR A 150 -6.82 6.27 11.46
CA THR A 150 -6.26 7.64 11.55
C THR A 150 -5.18 8.15 10.57
N LEU A 151 -4.78 7.40 9.54
CA LEU A 151 -3.84 7.89 8.50
C LEU A 151 -4.38 9.03 7.59
N PHE A 152 -5.67 9.35 7.65
CA PHE A 152 -6.32 10.32 6.78
C PHE A 152 -6.20 11.79 7.24
N SER A 153 -5.41 12.09 8.28
CA SER A 153 -5.21 13.47 8.71
C SER A 153 -3.96 14.09 8.08
N LYS A 154 -4.21 14.89 7.02
CA LYS A 154 -3.38 16.01 6.53
C LYS A 154 -2.05 15.67 5.84
N SER A 155 -2.13 15.45 4.52
CA SER A 155 -1.13 16.03 3.61
C SER A 155 -1.77 16.37 2.26
N LYS A 156 -2.15 17.65 2.10
CA LYS A 156 -2.33 18.29 0.80
C LYS A 156 -0.93 18.61 0.26
N ALA A 157 -0.41 17.82 -0.66
CA ALA A 157 0.74 18.23 -1.45
C ALA A 157 0.84 17.47 -2.80
N PHE A 158 1.01 18.28 -3.84
CA PHE A 158 1.26 18.11 -5.27
C PHE A 158 1.53 16.71 -5.88
N VAL A 159 0.99 16.54 -7.09
CA VAL A 159 0.96 15.40 -8.05
C VAL A 159 2.24 14.55 -8.21
N ALA A 160 3.43 15.04 -7.86
CA ALA A 160 4.66 14.22 -7.86
C ALA A 160 4.80 13.34 -6.59
N GLN A 161 4.19 13.76 -5.47
CA GLN A 161 4.14 13.02 -4.20
C GLN A 161 3.03 11.96 -4.18
N GLU A 162 2.11 11.98 -5.14
CA GLU A 162 0.96 11.06 -5.13
C GLU A 162 1.35 9.59 -5.40
N LYS A 163 2.31 9.32 -6.28
CA LYS A 163 2.70 7.93 -6.60
C LYS A 163 3.40 7.24 -5.43
N GLU A 164 4.38 7.93 -4.85
CA GLU A 164 5.10 7.46 -3.67
C GLU A 164 4.15 7.32 -2.49
N LYS A 165 3.26 8.29 -2.27
CA LYS A 165 2.21 8.18 -1.25
C LYS A 165 1.29 6.99 -1.46
N LYS A 166 0.84 6.72 -2.69
CA LYS A 166 0.00 5.55 -3.01
C LYS A 166 0.74 4.24 -2.75
N MET A 167 2.02 4.14 -3.12
CA MET A 167 2.81 2.93 -2.87
C MET A 167 3.15 2.74 -1.40
N ASN A 168 3.43 3.81 -0.66
CA ASN A 168 3.65 3.76 0.78
C ASN A 168 2.37 3.37 1.52
N ASP A 169 1.22 3.97 1.19
CA ASP A 169 -0.09 3.58 1.74
C ASP A 169 -0.39 2.11 1.45
N PHE A 170 -0.19 1.68 0.21
CA PHE A 170 -0.38 0.28 -0.19
C PHE A 170 0.50 -0.66 0.61
N TRP A 171 1.79 -0.35 0.73
CA TRP A 171 2.76 -1.18 1.43
C TRP A 171 2.50 -1.24 2.94
N LEU A 172 2.14 -0.11 3.54
CA LEU A 172 1.79 -0.02 4.95
C LEU A 172 0.51 -0.81 5.26
N LYS A 173 -0.52 -0.70 4.40
CA LYS A 173 -1.75 -1.51 4.50
C LYS A 173 -1.48 -3.00 4.37
N CYS A 174 -0.64 -3.42 3.42
CA CYS A 174 -0.21 -4.81 3.33
C CYS A 174 0.46 -5.27 4.63
N SER A 175 1.31 -4.43 5.20
CA SER A 175 2.08 -4.75 6.42
C SER A 175 1.17 -4.86 7.64
N ILE A 176 0.31 -3.88 7.90
CA ILE A 176 -0.62 -3.93 9.05
C ILE A 176 -1.59 -5.09 8.94
N TYR A 177 -2.18 -5.30 7.76
CA TYR A 177 -3.03 -6.47 7.53
C TYR A 177 -2.26 -7.77 7.83
N SER A 178 -1.02 -7.87 7.36
CA SER A 178 -0.19 -9.06 7.62
C SER A 178 0.10 -9.26 9.09
N PHE A 179 0.46 -8.21 9.84
CA PHE A 179 0.71 -8.30 11.27
C PHE A 179 -0.56 -8.67 12.05
N SER A 180 -1.68 -8.01 11.77
CA SER A 180 -2.99 -8.32 12.35
C SER A 180 -3.39 -9.77 12.11
N GLN A 181 -3.19 -10.28 10.89
CA GLN A 181 -3.49 -11.67 10.57
C GLN A 181 -2.51 -12.64 11.23
N ILE A 182 -1.20 -12.34 11.27
CA ILE A 182 -0.20 -13.15 11.96
C ILE A 182 -0.56 -13.31 13.44
N ASN A 183 -1.06 -12.23 14.05
CA ASN A 183 -1.55 -12.18 15.42
C ASN A 183 -0.60 -12.84 16.42
N ASN A 184 0.53 -12.16 16.68
CA ASN A 184 1.54 -12.68 17.58
C ASN A 184 0.95 -12.92 18.99
N PRO A 185 0.91 -14.17 19.48
CA PRO A 185 0.26 -14.50 20.75
C PRO A 185 1.09 -14.11 21.98
N TYR A 186 2.37 -13.77 21.81
CA TYR A 186 3.25 -13.42 22.90
C TYR A 186 3.12 -11.93 23.25
N GLU A 187 3.16 -11.63 24.54
CA GLU A 187 3.19 -10.27 25.05
C GLU A 187 4.58 -9.65 24.87
N TYR A 188 4.63 -8.34 24.64
CA TYR A 188 5.88 -7.63 24.44
C TYR A 188 6.69 -7.58 25.75
N ASN A 189 7.94 -8.06 25.70
CA ASN A 189 8.86 -8.04 26.84
C ASN A 189 10.12 -7.22 26.54
N ARG A 190 10.09 -5.95 26.96
CA ARG A 190 11.18 -4.99 26.74
C ARG A 190 12.49 -5.39 27.44
N ASP A 191 12.43 -5.92 28.66
CA ASP A 191 13.63 -6.25 29.43
C ASP A 191 14.39 -7.41 28.80
N LEU A 192 13.69 -8.47 28.39
CA LEU A 192 14.30 -9.59 27.66
C LEU A 192 14.83 -9.17 26.29
N LEU A 193 14.17 -8.21 25.63
CA LEU A 193 14.68 -7.64 24.38
C LEU A 193 16.03 -6.94 24.62
N ILE A 194 16.15 -6.15 25.69
CA ILE A 194 17.42 -5.51 26.06
C ILE A 194 18.51 -6.56 26.34
N GLU A 195 18.19 -7.65 27.04
CA GLU A 195 19.14 -8.75 27.26
C GLU A 195 19.57 -9.43 25.96
N LEU A 196 18.65 -9.66 25.02
CA LEU A 196 18.97 -10.20 23.69
C LEU A 196 19.96 -9.28 22.95
N LEU A 197 19.73 -7.97 22.98
CA LEU A 197 20.56 -7.00 22.28
C LEU A 197 22.01 -6.94 22.77
N LYS A 198 22.28 -7.29 24.03
CA LYS A 198 23.66 -7.39 24.55
C LYS A 198 24.48 -8.46 23.83
N ARG A 199 23.84 -9.46 23.22
CA ARG A 199 24.48 -10.62 22.59
C ARG A 199 24.11 -10.81 21.11
N ILE A 200 23.34 -9.88 20.55
CA ILE A 200 22.78 -10.01 19.19
C ILE A 200 23.88 -10.13 18.11
N SER A 201 25.03 -9.50 18.32
CA SER A 201 26.17 -9.57 17.40
C SER A 201 26.73 -11.00 17.25
N GLU A 202 26.63 -11.84 18.27
CA GLU A 202 27.08 -13.25 18.23
C GLU A 202 26.30 -14.06 17.17
N PHE A 203 25.04 -13.71 16.92
CA PHE A 203 24.21 -14.40 15.92
C PHE A 203 24.69 -14.14 14.50
N THR A 204 25.48 -13.10 14.26
CA THR A 204 26.03 -12.81 12.92
C THR A 204 27.01 -13.87 12.43
N LEU A 205 27.59 -14.68 13.34
CA LEU A 205 28.54 -15.75 13.00
C LEU A 205 27.87 -16.85 12.16
N ASP A 206 26.62 -17.17 12.50
CA ASP A 206 25.78 -18.11 11.76
C ASP A 206 25.06 -17.39 10.61
N LYS A 207 25.75 -17.30 9.48
CA LYS A 207 25.26 -16.62 8.28
C LYS A 207 23.95 -17.16 7.71
N VAL A 208 23.63 -18.42 8.00
CA VAL A 208 22.47 -19.11 7.42
C VAL A 208 21.27 -19.01 8.36
N HIS A 209 21.46 -19.26 9.66
CA HIS A 209 20.36 -19.36 10.62
C HIS A 209 20.38 -18.30 11.71
N GLY A 210 21.45 -17.49 11.83
CA GLY A 210 21.58 -16.48 12.88
C GLY A 210 20.45 -15.45 12.83
N TYR A 211 20.18 -14.91 11.65
CA TYR A 211 19.11 -13.94 11.45
C TYR A 211 17.72 -14.56 11.68
N GLU A 212 17.48 -15.75 11.13
CA GLU A 212 16.26 -16.54 11.36
C GLU A 212 16.00 -16.75 12.86
N LYS A 213 17.02 -17.19 13.62
CA LYS A 213 16.93 -17.39 15.06
C LYS A 213 16.54 -16.10 15.79
N VAL A 214 17.14 -14.97 15.41
CA VAL A 214 16.80 -13.67 16.03
C VAL A 214 15.35 -13.28 15.72
N VAL A 215 14.88 -13.42 14.48
CA VAL A 215 13.47 -13.16 14.14
C VAL A 215 12.51 -14.04 14.97
N LEU A 216 12.84 -15.32 15.16
CA LEU A 216 12.03 -16.24 15.96
C LEU A 216 12.06 -15.90 17.46
N ILE A 217 13.21 -15.49 17.99
CA ILE A 217 13.32 -15.02 19.39
C ILE A 217 12.51 -13.73 19.56
N LEU A 218 12.64 -12.76 18.66
CA LEU A 218 11.87 -11.52 18.67
C LEU A 218 10.37 -11.80 18.68
N PHE A 219 9.90 -12.75 17.85
CA PHE A 219 8.50 -13.16 17.83
C PHE A 219 8.03 -13.64 19.21
N ARG A 220 8.86 -14.42 19.93
CA ARG A 220 8.57 -14.89 21.29
C ARG A 220 8.60 -13.79 22.35
N LEU A 221 9.31 -12.70 22.07
CA LEU A 221 9.35 -11.51 22.92
C LEU A 221 8.23 -10.52 22.58
N GLY A 222 7.25 -10.92 21.75
CA GLY A 222 6.13 -10.07 21.33
C GLY A 222 6.47 -9.07 20.21
N VAL A 223 7.62 -9.20 19.55
CA VAL A 223 8.05 -8.36 18.43
C VAL A 223 7.93 -9.14 17.12
N THR A 224 7.08 -8.69 16.19
CA THR A 224 6.90 -9.38 14.90
C THR A 224 7.76 -8.71 13.82
N VAL A 225 8.65 -9.46 13.17
CA VAL A 225 9.50 -8.95 12.10
C VAL A 225 9.13 -9.58 10.76
N LEU A 226 8.87 -8.77 9.73
CA LEU A 226 8.70 -9.20 8.34
C LEU A 226 9.86 -8.70 7.49
N THR A 227 10.68 -9.62 7.00
CA THR A 227 11.77 -9.29 6.07
C THR A 227 11.30 -9.43 4.63
N GLN A 228 11.31 -8.33 3.88
CA GLN A 228 10.73 -8.28 2.53
C GLN A 228 11.78 -7.86 1.49
N PRO A 229 11.66 -8.31 0.23
CA PRO A 229 12.40 -7.72 -0.88
C PRO A 229 12.08 -6.22 -1.02
N TYR A 230 13.06 -5.42 -1.43
CA TYR A 230 12.83 -3.99 -1.66
C TYR A 230 11.76 -3.76 -2.75
N ILE A 231 10.67 -3.09 -2.39
CA ILE A 231 9.60 -2.69 -3.31
C ILE A 231 9.97 -1.32 -3.90
N SER A 232 10.19 -1.29 -5.23
CA SER A 232 10.49 -0.05 -5.95
C SER A 232 9.45 1.04 -5.65
N GLY A 233 9.93 2.23 -5.25
CA GLY A 233 9.08 3.40 -5.04
C GLY A 233 8.75 3.72 -3.59
N THR A 234 9.17 2.88 -2.62
CA THR A 234 8.92 3.13 -1.18
C THR A 234 10.05 3.88 -0.46
N ARG A 235 11.29 3.84 -0.97
CA ARG A 235 12.53 4.42 -0.40
C ARG A 235 12.86 4.05 1.05
N ALA A 236 11.99 3.32 1.74
CA ALA A 236 12.11 2.93 3.13
C ALA A 236 13.09 1.77 3.34
N PHE A 237 13.99 1.94 4.31
CA PHE A 237 14.90 0.88 4.76
C PHE A 237 14.26 -0.05 5.79
N GLY A 238 13.30 0.48 6.53
CA GLY A 238 12.51 -0.23 7.52
C GLY A 238 11.27 0.57 7.90
N VAL A 239 10.33 -0.10 8.56
CA VAL A 239 9.15 0.53 9.17
C VAL A 239 8.96 -0.10 10.53
N THR A 240 8.75 0.73 11.54
CA THR A 240 8.36 0.30 12.88
C THR A 240 6.98 0.84 13.22
N MET A 241 6.13 0.01 13.80
CA MET A 241 4.78 0.40 14.24
C MET A 241 4.39 -0.37 15.50
N ILE A 242 3.48 0.18 16.30
CA ILE A 242 2.91 -0.48 17.47
C ILE A 242 1.45 -0.82 17.16
N LEU A 243 1.13 -2.11 17.13
CA LEU A 243 -0.24 -2.59 16.90
C LEU A 243 -0.72 -3.31 18.15
N GLU A 244 -1.80 -2.83 18.76
CA GLU A 244 -2.40 -3.42 19.96
C GLU A 244 -1.36 -3.67 21.08
N GLY A 245 -0.45 -2.70 21.29
CA GLY A 245 0.63 -2.79 22.28
C GLY A 245 1.83 -3.68 21.88
N LYS A 246 1.88 -4.18 20.64
CA LYS A 246 2.94 -5.08 20.15
C LYS A 246 3.79 -4.44 19.05
N PRO A 247 5.12 -4.42 19.19
CA PRO A 247 6.01 -3.94 18.14
C PRO A 247 5.96 -4.80 16.88
N CYS A 248 5.82 -4.14 15.74
CA CYS A 248 5.82 -4.75 14.43
C CYS A 248 6.84 -4.01 13.55
N ILE A 249 7.77 -4.77 12.96
CA ILE A 249 8.89 -4.26 12.20
C ILE A 249 8.86 -4.86 10.80
N VAL A 250 8.97 -4.02 9.78
CA VAL A 250 9.24 -4.44 8.41
C VAL A 250 10.68 -4.05 8.08
N ILE A 251 11.48 -5.01 7.61
CA ILE A 251 12.84 -4.76 7.12
C ILE A 251 12.86 -4.99 5.63
N THR A 252 13.29 -3.98 4.86
CA THR A 252 13.54 -4.17 3.43
C THR A 252 14.98 -4.62 3.23
N ASP A 253 15.20 -5.68 2.44
CA ASP A 253 16.54 -6.13 2.09
C ASP A 253 17.17 -5.25 0.99
N MET A 254 17.05 -3.94 1.14
CA MET A 254 17.61 -2.94 0.24
C MET A 254 19.14 -3.03 0.26
N ASN A 255 19.75 -3.03 -0.93
CA ASN A 255 21.19 -3.23 -1.18
C ASN A 255 21.72 -4.67 -1.02
N LYS A 256 20.92 -5.62 -0.53
CA LYS A 256 21.28 -7.04 -0.41
C LYS A 256 22.64 -7.28 0.26
N LYS A 257 22.92 -6.55 1.36
CA LYS A 257 24.17 -6.68 2.12
C LYS A 257 23.90 -7.20 3.52
N TYR A 258 24.63 -8.23 3.91
CA TYR A 258 24.45 -8.90 5.20
C TYR A 258 24.62 -7.96 6.40
N HIS A 259 25.62 -7.06 6.38
CA HIS A 259 25.82 -6.10 7.46
C HIS A 259 24.70 -5.06 7.54
N LYS A 260 24.14 -4.63 6.39
CA LYS A 260 23.00 -3.70 6.35
C LYS A 260 21.73 -4.34 6.91
N LEU A 261 21.47 -5.61 6.63
CA LEU A 261 20.33 -6.33 7.20
C LEU A 261 20.31 -6.25 8.73
N TRP A 262 21.46 -6.48 9.37
CA TRP A 262 21.60 -6.38 10.83
C TRP A 262 21.51 -4.94 11.34
N ILE A 263 22.16 -3.99 10.67
CA ILE A 263 22.12 -2.57 11.05
C ILE A 263 20.67 -2.06 11.00
N ASN A 264 19.94 -2.33 9.91
CA ASN A 264 18.55 -1.91 9.78
C ASN A 264 17.68 -2.54 10.87
N LEU A 265 17.82 -3.84 11.15
CA LEU A 265 17.08 -4.48 12.25
C LEU A 265 17.36 -3.80 13.61
N LEU A 266 18.62 -3.51 13.90
CA LEU A 266 19.01 -2.88 15.17
C LEU A 266 18.56 -1.43 15.28
N HIS A 267 18.52 -0.71 14.15
CA HIS A 267 17.96 0.63 14.04
C HIS A 267 16.46 0.59 14.40
N GLU A 268 15.68 -0.30 13.80
CA GLU A 268 14.25 -0.43 14.14
C GLU A 268 14.04 -0.85 15.60
N LEU A 269 14.86 -1.78 16.12
CA LEU A 269 14.80 -2.18 17.52
C LEU A 269 15.19 -1.06 18.49
N TYR A 270 16.00 -0.09 18.07
CA TYR A 270 16.25 1.11 18.86
C TYR A 270 14.96 1.89 19.09
N HIS A 271 14.18 2.13 18.04
CA HIS A 271 12.90 2.85 18.14
C HIS A 271 11.91 2.09 19.02
N VAL A 272 11.84 0.75 18.89
CA VAL A 272 11.01 -0.08 19.78
C VAL A 272 11.38 0.07 21.26
N ILE A 273 12.65 0.27 21.59
CA ILE A 273 13.10 0.35 22.98
C ILE A 273 13.00 1.77 23.54
N ASN A 274 13.33 2.77 22.73
CA ASN A 274 13.54 4.15 23.19
C ASN A 274 12.37 5.07 22.86
N ASP A 275 11.61 4.73 21.82
CA ASP A 275 10.56 5.60 21.27
C ASP A 275 9.18 4.92 21.28
N PHE A 276 9.00 3.83 22.05
CA PHE A 276 7.76 3.04 22.09
C PHE A 276 6.50 3.90 22.32
N ASP A 277 6.51 4.76 23.34
CA ASP A 277 5.37 5.61 23.69
C ASP A 277 5.07 6.64 22.58
N ILE A 278 6.11 7.10 21.88
CA ILE A 278 5.97 8.02 20.75
C ILE A 278 5.34 7.27 19.58
N LEU A 279 5.83 6.07 19.26
CA LEU A 279 5.32 5.24 18.17
C LEU A 279 3.87 4.78 18.38
N GLU A 280 3.48 4.50 19.63
CA GLU A 280 2.09 4.17 19.96
C GLU A 280 1.13 5.33 19.62
N ASN A 281 1.61 6.57 19.72
CA ASN A 281 0.84 7.77 19.37
C ASN A 281 0.97 8.16 17.88
N LEU A 282 2.09 7.87 17.23
CA LEU A 282 2.35 8.18 15.81
C LEU A 282 1.78 7.13 14.84
N LEU A 283 1.27 6.00 15.34
CA LEU A 283 0.82 4.80 14.61
C LEU A 283 1.97 4.01 13.97
N TYR A 284 2.86 4.68 13.22
CA TYR A 284 4.01 4.07 12.56
C TYR A 284 5.14 5.08 12.34
N HIS A 285 6.32 4.57 12.04
CA HIS A 285 7.53 5.29 11.66
C HIS A 285 8.15 4.63 10.42
N ILE A 286 8.54 5.45 9.44
CA ILE A 286 9.25 5.00 8.23
C ILE A 286 10.66 5.59 8.23
N SER A 287 11.67 4.72 8.25
CA SER A 287 13.07 5.10 8.21
C SER A 287 13.49 5.47 6.77
N ASP A 288 13.50 6.77 6.46
CA ASP A 288 13.95 7.38 5.19
C ASP A 288 15.13 8.33 5.42
N SER A 289 16.24 8.05 4.75
CA SER A 289 17.47 8.84 4.83
C SER A 289 17.36 10.27 4.28
N GLU A 290 16.35 10.59 3.47
CA GLU A 290 16.15 11.92 2.90
C GLU A 290 15.18 12.79 3.69
N ASN A 291 14.26 12.18 4.45
CA ASN A 291 13.21 12.88 5.19
C ASN A 291 13.07 12.32 6.63
N PRO A 292 14.05 12.58 7.51
CA PRO A 292 14.01 12.09 8.88
C PRO A 292 12.84 12.72 9.65
N GLU A 293 12.16 11.92 10.47
CA GLU A 293 11.06 12.40 11.31
C GLU A 293 11.58 13.31 12.43
N LEU A 294 10.94 14.46 12.63
CA LEU A 294 11.42 15.47 13.59
C LEU A 294 11.35 14.99 15.06
N LEU A 295 10.46 14.04 15.36
CA LEU A 295 10.21 13.55 16.72
C LEU A 295 11.12 12.40 17.12
N LEU A 296 11.78 11.75 16.16
CA LEU A 296 12.63 10.58 16.37
C LEU A 296 14.08 10.93 16.11
N ASN A 297 14.98 10.31 16.87
CA ASN A 297 16.41 10.60 16.77
C ASN A 297 17.12 9.55 15.92
N GLU A 298 17.01 9.69 14.60
CA GLU A 298 17.64 8.83 13.60
C GLU A 298 19.14 8.64 13.80
N GLU A 299 19.85 9.71 14.17
CA GLU A 299 21.30 9.65 14.39
C GLU A 299 21.67 8.77 15.60
N ARG A 300 20.84 8.78 16.65
CA ARG A 300 21.02 7.88 17.80
C ARG A 300 20.68 6.44 17.45
N ALA A 301 19.65 6.21 16.64
CA ALA A 301 19.28 4.89 16.16
C ALA A 301 20.41 4.27 15.32
N ASP A 302 20.93 5.03 14.36
CA ASP A 302 22.08 4.65 13.53
C ASP A 302 23.31 4.32 14.37
N LYS A 303 23.63 5.19 15.34
CA LYS A 303 24.77 4.96 16.22
C LYS A 303 24.57 3.73 17.09
N PHE A 304 23.39 3.54 17.66
CA PHE A 304 23.05 2.38 18.46
C PHE A 304 23.22 1.08 17.66
N ALA A 305 22.75 1.05 16.41
CA ALA A 305 22.87 -0.11 15.55
C ALA A 305 24.33 -0.51 15.29
N LEU A 306 25.21 0.47 15.07
CA LEU A 306 26.65 0.23 14.92
C LEU A 306 27.28 -0.27 16.22
N ASP A 307 26.96 0.39 17.34
CA ASP A 307 27.53 0.12 18.66
C ASP A 307 27.11 -1.26 19.21
N ALA A 308 25.89 -1.70 18.90
CA ALA A 308 25.36 -3.02 19.26
C ALA A 308 26.08 -4.16 18.50
N LEU A 309 26.51 -3.91 17.25
CA LEU A 309 27.29 -4.90 16.49
C LEU A 309 28.77 -4.92 16.90
N VAL A 310 29.36 -3.75 17.07
CA VAL A 310 30.78 -3.59 17.42
C VAL A 310 30.93 -2.39 18.35
N ASN A 311 31.49 -2.57 19.54
CA ASN A 311 31.67 -1.47 20.49
C ASN A 311 32.51 -0.31 19.88
N PRO A 312 32.19 0.97 20.19
CA PRO A 312 32.91 2.15 19.70
C PRO A 312 34.44 2.11 19.80
N THR A 313 34.97 1.49 20.85
CA THR A 313 36.42 1.39 21.07
C THR A 313 37.06 0.56 19.96
N ILE A 314 36.43 -0.56 19.61
CA ILE A 314 36.90 -1.46 18.56
C ILE A 314 36.66 -0.84 17.19
N GLN A 315 35.53 -0.16 16.98
CA GLN A 315 35.26 0.54 15.72
C GLN A 315 36.41 1.49 15.33
N LYS A 316 36.96 2.25 16.30
CA LYS A 316 38.10 3.16 16.07
C LYS A 316 39.36 2.40 15.62
N GLU A 317 39.57 1.18 16.13
CA GLU A 317 40.72 0.35 15.78
C GLU A 317 40.62 -0.26 14.37
N LEU A 318 39.41 -0.45 13.84
CA LEU A 318 39.20 -1.07 12.52
C LEU A 318 39.99 -0.37 11.41
N SER A 319 40.05 0.96 11.44
CA SER A 319 40.81 1.76 10.45
C SER A 319 42.30 1.39 10.37
N ARG A 320 42.89 0.90 11.47
CA ARG A 320 44.31 0.53 11.57
C ARG A 320 44.57 -0.91 11.10
N ILE A 321 43.55 -1.75 11.12
CA ILE A 321 43.69 -3.19 10.87
C ILE A 321 42.94 -3.68 9.63
N VAL A 322 42.04 -2.87 9.04
CA VAL A 322 41.20 -3.27 7.90
C VAL A 322 42.01 -3.76 6.69
N ALA A 323 43.19 -3.19 6.48
CA ALA A 323 44.12 -3.59 5.43
C ALA A 323 44.84 -4.92 5.69
N LEU A 324 44.68 -5.52 6.88
CA LEU A 324 45.35 -6.74 7.35
C LEU A 324 44.30 -7.84 7.59
N PRO A 325 43.95 -8.66 6.58
CA PRO A 325 42.89 -9.67 6.68
C PRO A 325 43.06 -10.65 7.85
N TYR A 326 44.31 -11.03 8.16
CA TYR A 326 44.60 -11.89 9.30
C TYR A 326 44.16 -11.27 10.63
N LYS A 327 44.46 -9.98 10.86
CA LYS A 327 44.05 -9.27 12.08
C LYS A 327 42.53 -9.09 12.15
N MET A 328 41.89 -8.82 11.03
CA MET A 328 40.42 -8.73 10.94
C MET A 328 39.76 -10.05 11.34
N ASN A 329 40.27 -11.19 10.85
CA ASN A 329 39.76 -12.50 11.23
C ASN A 329 40.04 -12.84 12.71
N GLN A 330 41.23 -12.52 13.23
CA GLN A 330 41.53 -12.69 14.66
C GLN A 330 40.57 -11.89 15.54
N LEU A 331 40.30 -10.63 15.17
CA LEU A 331 39.35 -9.79 15.91
C LEU A 331 37.92 -10.34 15.81
N ALA A 332 37.48 -10.74 14.62
CA ALA A 332 36.16 -11.33 14.40
C ALA A 332 35.94 -12.57 15.28
N ASN A 333 36.92 -13.47 15.33
CA ASN A 333 36.89 -14.65 16.19
C ASN A 333 36.85 -14.28 17.68
N LYS A 334 37.62 -13.28 18.11
CA LYS A 334 37.62 -12.81 19.51
C LYS A 334 36.25 -12.25 19.93
N LEU A 335 35.54 -11.63 19.00
CA LEU A 335 34.22 -11.02 19.25
C LEU A 335 33.05 -11.95 18.94
N ASN A 336 33.30 -13.15 18.42
CA ASN A 336 32.28 -14.08 17.92
C ASN A 336 31.34 -13.46 16.88
N VAL A 337 31.87 -12.60 15.99
CA VAL A 337 31.10 -11.97 14.90
C VAL A 337 31.62 -12.43 13.55
N ASP A 338 30.78 -12.44 12.52
CA ASP A 338 31.27 -12.71 11.17
C ASP A 338 32.15 -11.56 10.67
N VAL A 339 33.31 -11.88 10.10
CA VAL A 339 34.30 -10.89 9.65
C VAL A 339 33.74 -9.87 8.65
N SER A 340 32.73 -10.25 7.84
CA SER A 340 32.08 -9.32 6.91
C SER A 340 31.30 -8.21 7.63
N ILE A 341 30.83 -8.45 8.85
CA ILE A 341 30.23 -7.41 9.71
C ILE A 341 31.28 -6.38 10.08
N LEU A 342 32.49 -6.79 10.48
CA LEU A 342 33.56 -5.84 10.82
C LEU A 342 33.95 -4.95 9.63
N TYR A 343 34.08 -5.53 8.43
CA TYR A 343 34.30 -4.74 7.22
C TYR A 343 33.12 -3.80 6.93
N GLY A 344 31.88 -4.28 7.09
CA GLY A 344 30.68 -3.48 6.94
C GLY A 344 30.66 -2.28 7.88
N ILE A 345 30.85 -2.50 9.18
CA ILE A 345 30.88 -1.45 10.21
C ILE A 345 31.98 -0.43 9.93
N TYR A 346 33.20 -0.87 9.60
CA TYR A 346 34.26 0.04 9.19
C TYR A 346 33.79 0.96 8.05
N LEU A 347 33.24 0.39 6.99
CA LEU A 347 32.78 1.14 5.83
C LEU A 347 31.62 2.10 6.17
N GLU A 348 30.68 1.68 7.03
CA GLU A 348 29.56 2.52 7.43
C GLU A 348 29.97 3.72 8.29
N THR A 349 30.96 3.55 9.18
CA THR A 349 31.48 4.62 10.04
C THR A 349 32.27 5.71 9.30
N LEU A 350 32.63 5.48 8.04
CA LEU A 350 33.32 6.50 7.23
C LEU A 350 32.38 7.68 6.92
N PRO A 351 32.89 8.92 6.89
CA PRO A 351 32.10 10.08 6.51
C PRO A 351 31.65 9.95 5.05
N LYS A 352 30.41 10.38 4.75
CA LYS A 352 29.88 10.41 3.38
C LYS A 352 30.83 11.22 2.49
N GLY A 353 31.11 10.72 1.28
CA GLY A 353 31.96 11.39 0.31
C GLY A 353 32.88 10.42 -0.44
N GLU A 354 33.80 11.00 -1.22
CA GLU A 354 34.66 10.25 -2.14
C GLU A 354 35.51 9.18 -1.44
N LYS A 355 35.96 9.46 -0.20
CA LYS A 355 36.73 8.51 0.61
C LYS A 355 35.93 7.24 0.91
N LYS A 356 34.67 7.37 1.34
CA LYS A 356 33.79 6.22 1.60
C LYS A 356 33.63 5.39 0.32
N ASN A 357 33.36 6.04 -0.81
CA ASN A 357 33.20 5.34 -2.10
C ASN A 357 34.45 4.54 -2.51
N LYS A 358 35.65 5.12 -2.36
CA LYS A 358 36.93 4.43 -2.64
C LYS A 358 37.13 3.21 -1.74
N GLU A 359 36.84 3.35 -0.44
CA GLU A 359 36.97 2.25 0.52
C GLU A 359 35.94 1.15 0.27
N PHE A 360 34.70 1.50 -0.12
CA PHE A 360 33.69 0.54 -0.57
C PHE A 360 34.13 -0.22 -1.82
N ALA A 361 34.76 0.47 -2.79
CA ALA A 361 35.31 -0.19 -3.97
C ALA A 361 36.43 -1.17 -3.59
N LYS A 362 37.27 -0.82 -2.60
CA LYS A 362 38.39 -1.65 -2.14
C LYS A 362 37.97 -2.88 -1.35
N TYR A 363 37.04 -2.73 -0.42
CA TYR A 363 36.65 -3.80 0.52
C TYR A 363 35.27 -4.39 0.26
N GLY A 364 34.56 -3.94 -0.79
CA GLY A 364 33.23 -4.45 -1.13
C GLY A 364 33.19 -5.96 -1.38
N GLY A 365 34.29 -6.56 -1.86
CA GLY A 365 34.43 -8.01 -2.02
C GLY A 365 34.50 -8.79 -0.71
N MET A 366 34.73 -8.14 0.43
CA MET A 366 34.71 -8.74 1.77
C MET A 366 33.30 -8.78 2.37
N LEU A 367 32.34 -8.07 1.75
CA LEU A 367 30.95 -8.01 2.19
C LEU A 367 30.17 -9.21 1.62
N LYS A 368 29.22 -9.71 2.41
CA LYS A 368 28.35 -10.84 2.01
C LYS A 368 26.98 -10.36 1.57
N SER A 369 26.33 -11.14 0.70
CA SER A 369 24.91 -10.97 0.40
C SER A 369 24.07 -11.40 1.60
N SER A 370 23.01 -10.64 1.89
CA SER A 370 21.97 -11.00 2.86
C SER A 370 21.04 -12.11 2.35
N ASP A 371 21.04 -12.43 1.04
CA ASP A 371 20.24 -13.51 0.45
C ASP A 371 20.48 -14.87 1.15
N ILE A 372 21.64 -15.06 1.78
CA ILE A 372 21.97 -16.30 2.51
C ILE A 372 21.17 -16.41 3.82
N ALA A 373 20.88 -15.27 4.45
CA ALA A 373 20.27 -15.19 5.78
C ALA A 373 18.75 -15.05 5.75
N VAL A 374 18.18 -14.45 4.69
CA VAL A 374 16.75 -14.13 4.63
C VAL A 374 15.88 -15.26 4.08
N ARG A 375 16.44 -16.24 3.36
CA ARG A 375 15.68 -17.31 2.65
C ARG A 375 14.57 -17.99 3.44
N ARG A 376 14.76 -18.17 4.76
CA ARG A 376 13.83 -18.89 5.64
C ARG A 376 12.79 -17.99 6.30
N VAL A 377 13.06 -16.69 6.36
CA VAL A 377 12.19 -15.67 6.98
C VAL A 377 11.73 -14.60 5.98
N GLU A 378 11.94 -14.85 4.69
CA GLU A 378 11.49 -13.96 3.61
C GLU A 378 9.96 -13.98 3.51
N PHE A 379 9.38 -12.81 3.74
CA PHE A 379 7.99 -12.50 3.49
C PHE A 379 7.87 -11.88 2.09
N ASP A 380 7.42 -12.69 1.13
CA ASP A 380 7.17 -12.22 -0.23
C ASP A 380 5.79 -12.67 -0.71
N ALA A 381 4.89 -11.70 -0.81
CA ALA A 381 3.51 -11.87 -1.29
C ALA A 381 3.41 -11.82 -2.82
N VAL A 382 4.42 -11.27 -3.49
CA VAL A 382 4.33 -10.88 -4.89
C VAL A 382 4.41 -12.09 -5.84
N PRO A 383 5.38 -13.02 -5.74
CA PRO A 383 5.43 -14.24 -6.58
C PRO A 383 4.20 -15.14 -6.42
N LYS A 384 3.56 -15.10 -5.25
CA LYS A 384 2.36 -15.89 -4.96
C LYS A 384 1.06 -15.23 -5.40
N HIS A 385 1.11 -13.94 -5.80
CA HIS A 385 -0.05 -13.10 -6.06
C HIS A 385 -1.11 -13.19 -4.93
N SER A 386 -0.65 -13.33 -3.68
CA SER A 386 -1.54 -13.55 -2.55
C SER A 386 -0.86 -13.13 -1.26
N LEU A 387 -1.41 -12.11 -0.61
CA LEU A 387 -0.97 -11.65 0.69
C LEU A 387 -1.22 -12.72 1.76
N ASN A 388 -2.41 -13.33 1.75
CA ASN A 388 -2.75 -14.45 2.64
C ASN A 388 -1.82 -15.65 2.46
N GLY A 389 -1.46 -15.99 1.22
CA GLY A 389 -0.51 -17.08 0.95
C GLY A 389 0.90 -16.81 1.48
N ALA A 390 1.31 -15.55 1.62
CA ALA A 390 2.56 -15.17 2.28
C ALA A 390 2.42 -15.18 3.82
N ILE A 391 1.30 -14.66 4.35
CA ILE A 391 0.96 -14.69 5.78
C ILE A 391 0.95 -16.13 6.30
N ASP A 392 0.26 -17.06 5.63
CA ASP A 392 0.17 -18.46 6.05
C ASP A 392 1.53 -19.16 6.02
N LYS A 393 2.37 -18.84 5.03
CA LYS A 393 3.76 -19.33 5.00
C LYS A 393 4.52 -18.79 6.20
N MET A 394 4.42 -17.50 6.48
CA MET A 394 5.14 -16.87 7.58
C MET A 394 4.67 -17.39 8.95
N LYS A 395 3.36 -17.53 9.18
CA LYS A 395 2.82 -18.21 10.36
C LYS A 395 3.42 -19.60 10.52
N LYS A 396 3.46 -20.38 9.43
CA LYS A 396 4.09 -21.70 9.45
C LYS A 396 5.57 -21.68 9.78
N GLU A 397 6.31 -20.58 9.63
CA GLU A 397 7.71 -20.44 10.06
C GLU A 397 7.81 -19.97 11.52
N LEU A 398 7.11 -18.89 11.86
CA LEU A 398 7.16 -18.26 13.20
C LEU A 398 6.68 -19.19 14.31
N PHE A 399 5.68 -20.03 14.02
CA PHE A 399 5.09 -20.96 14.98
C PHE A 399 5.76 -22.34 15.01
N ARG A 400 6.81 -22.61 14.20
CA ARG A 400 7.46 -23.94 14.13
C ARG A 400 8.05 -24.40 15.43
N ILE A 401 8.61 -23.48 16.22
CA ILE A 401 9.20 -23.79 17.52
C ILE A 401 8.07 -23.84 18.54
N SER A 402 7.10 -24.73 18.36
CA SER A 402 6.17 -25.09 19.43
C SER A 402 6.96 -25.94 20.41
N VAL A 403 7.36 -25.36 21.55
CA VAL A 403 7.87 -26.14 22.69
C VAL A 403 6.70 -26.80 23.38
#